data_AF-A0A940P698-F1
#
_entry.id   AF-A0A940P698-F1
#
_cell.length_a   1.000
_cell.length_b   1.000
_cell.length_c   1.000
_cell.angle_alpha   90.00
_cell.angle_beta   90.00
_cell.angle_gamma   90.00
#
_symmetry.space_group_name_H-M   'P 1'
#
loop_
_entity.id
_entity.type
_entity.pdbx_description
1 polymer ?
#
loop_
_entity_poly.entity_id
_entity_poly.type
_entity_poly.pdbx_seq_one_letter_code
_entity_poly.pdbx_strand_id
1 'polypeptide(L)'
;MKINAAPGTLIGCGLALLLAISGGTDNPWNYAVVLVSPIAISMFFSVHYLTIYYLLQPYTAGSEIKSPLYKFITGATYYGCYLLMQQKLPTFAFGLTCIAFCVIYCIVACILVYKFAARTFRIHRE
;
A
#
# COMPACT_ATOMS: atom_id res chain seq x y z
N MET A 1 9.39 -5.40 -2.71
CA MET A 1 8.99 -5.53 -1.29
C MET A 1 10.10 -5.17 -0.30
N LYS A 2 11.36 -5.64 -0.45
CA LYS A 2 12.42 -5.40 0.54
C LYS A 2 12.61 -3.94 0.97
N ILE A 3 12.49 -2.98 0.04
CA ILE A 3 12.71 -1.56 0.33
C ILE A 3 11.60 -0.96 1.21
N ASN A 4 10.34 -1.33 0.99
CA ASN A 4 9.21 -0.73 1.72
C ASN A 4 8.89 -1.46 3.04
N ALA A 5 9.25 -2.74 3.15
CA ALA A 5 8.96 -3.54 4.33
C ALA A 5 9.70 -3.01 5.57
N ALA A 6 10.98 -2.65 5.44
CA ALA A 6 11.78 -2.11 6.54
C ALA A 6 11.17 -0.84 7.18
N PRO A 7 10.84 0.24 6.43
CA PRO A 7 10.20 1.41 7.02
C PRO A 7 8.81 1.09 7.57
N GLY A 8 8.04 0.22 6.90
CA GLY A 8 6.71 -0.21 7.40
C GLY A 8 6.79 -0.88 8.77
N THR A 9 7.71 -1.83 8.95
CA THR A 9 7.93 -2.50 10.24
C THR A 9 8.45 -1.53 11.29
N LEU A 10 9.40 -0.65 10.94
CA LEU A 10 9.94 0.33 11.87
C LEU A 10 8.83 1.27 12.39
N ILE A 11 7.96 1.75 11.50
CA ILE A 11 6.82 2.59 11.86
C ILE A 11 5.83 1.81 12.74
N GLY A 12 5.49 0.58 12.38
CA GLY A 12 4.59 -0.27 13.18
C GLY A 12 5.11 -0.51 14.60
N CYS A 13 6.37 -0.89 14.73
CA CYS A 13 7.01 -1.07 16.04
C CYS A 13 7.08 0.23 16.84
N GLY A 14 7.47 1.34 16.18
CA GLY A 14 7.54 2.66 16.82
C GLY A 14 6.20 3.14 17.33
N LEU A 15 5.12 2.99 16.54
CA LEU A 15 3.78 3.37 16.96
C LEU A 15 3.24 2.49 18.10
N ALA A 16 3.47 1.18 18.05
CA ALA A 16 3.08 0.28 19.13
C ALA A 16 3.82 0.59 20.44
N LEU A 17 5.12 0.89 20.37
CA LEU A 17 5.93 1.31 21.52
C LEU A 17 5.44 2.65 22.09
N LEU A 18 5.18 3.64 21.24
CA LEU A 18 4.64 4.94 21.68
C LEU A 18 3.28 4.79 22.35
N LEU A 19 2.40 3.96 21.81
CA LEU A 19 1.10 3.65 22.42
C LEU A 19 1.27 2.96 23.79
N ALA A 20 2.32 2.15 23.95
CA ALA A 20 2.58 1.41 25.20
C ALA A 20 3.11 2.34 26.29
N ILE A 21 4.05 3.22 25.95
CA ILE A 21 4.63 4.18 26.89
C ILE A 21 3.62 5.27 27.28
N SER A 22 2.79 5.72 26.33
CA SER A 22 1.79 6.76 26.60
C SER A 22 0.58 6.27 27.40
N GLY A 23 0.34 4.95 27.48
CA GLY A 23 -0.90 4.41 28.05
C GLY A 23 -2.14 4.81 27.25
N GLY A 24 -2.00 5.09 25.95
CA GLY A 24 -3.08 5.67 25.12
C GLY A 24 -4.25 4.74 24.81
N THR A 25 -4.29 3.53 25.36
CA THR A 25 -5.43 2.61 25.21
C THR A 25 -5.48 1.53 26.29
N ASP A 26 -6.68 1.18 26.73
CA ASP A 26 -6.93 0.02 27.60
C ASP A 26 -7.14 -1.28 26.83
N ASN A 27 -7.36 -1.21 25.50
CA ASN A 27 -7.65 -2.38 24.68
C ASN A 27 -6.35 -2.99 24.11
N PRO A 28 -5.96 -4.21 24.52
CA PRO A 28 -4.72 -4.84 24.06
C PRO A 28 -4.67 -5.07 22.54
N TRP A 29 -5.81 -5.20 21.88
CA TRP A 29 -5.87 -5.43 20.44
C TRP A 29 -5.39 -4.24 19.61
N ASN A 30 -5.46 -3.02 20.16
CA ASN A 30 -4.98 -1.83 19.47
C ASN A 30 -3.47 -1.89 19.21
N TYR A 31 -2.69 -2.53 20.07
CA TYR A 31 -1.25 -2.74 19.84
C TYR A 31 -0.98 -3.62 18.62
N ALA A 32 -1.71 -4.73 18.50
CA ALA A 32 -1.59 -5.63 17.37
C ALA A 32 -2.02 -4.93 16.07
N VAL A 33 -3.14 -4.22 16.09
CA VAL A 33 -3.67 -3.51 14.92
C VAL A 33 -2.72 -2.40 14.47
N VAL A 34 -2.16 -1.62 15.41
CA VAL A 34 -1.20 -0.54 15.10
C VAL A 34 0.12 -1.09 14.58
N LEU A 35 0.57 -2.26 15.06
CA LEU A 35 1.78 -2.91 14.56
C LEU A 35 1.59 -3.42 13.12
N VAL A 36 0.45 -4.07 12.85
CA VAL A 36 0.21 -4.76 11.57
C VAL A 36 -0.20 -3.81 10.45
N SER A 37 -0.95 -2.74 10.76
CA SER A 37 -1.50 -1.84 9.73
C SER A 37 -0.43 -1.18 8.85
N PRO A 38 0.68 -0.62 9.38
CA PRO A 38 1.74 -0.03 8.56
C PRO A 38 2.46 -1.06 7.66
N ILE A 39 2.59 -2.31 8.13
CA ILE A 39 3.15 -3.41 7.34
C ILE A 39 2.20 -3.76 6.20
N ALA A 40 0.89 -3.83 6.47
CA ALA A 40 -0.14 -4.07 5.45
C ALA A 40 -0.17 -2.96 4.39
N ILE A 41 -0.11 -1.69 4.80
CA ILE A 41 -0.04 -0.54 3.90
C ILE A 41 1.25 -0.58 3.05
N SER A 42 2.38 -0.93 3.66
CA SER A 42 3.65 -1.07 2.95
C SER A 42 3.60 -2.15 1.85
N MET A 43 2.94 -3.28 2.15
CA MET A 43 2.66 -4.32 1.16
C MET A 43 1.72 -3.83 0.07
N PHE A 44 0.62 -3.16 0.43
CA PHE A 44 -0.33 -2.59 -0.53
C PHE A 44 0.36 -1.66 -1.53
N PHE A 45 1.12 -0.67 -1.06
CA PHE A 45 1.82 0.25 -1.98
C PHE A 45 2.86 -0.46 -2.85
N SER A 46 3.56 -1.46 -2.32
CA SER A 46 4.50 -2.27 -3.11
C SER A 46 3.78 -3.05 -4.22
N VAL A 47 2.69 -3.74 -3.89
CA VAL A 47 1.93 -4.56 -4.85
C VAL A 47 1.20 -3.68 -5.85
N HIS A 48 0.60 -2.57 -5.39
CA HIS A 48 -0.08 -1.60 -6.25
C HIS A 48 0.87 -1.04 -7.32
N TYR A 49 2.06 -0.59 -6.92
CA TYR A 49 3.05 -0.09 -7.86
C TYR A 49 3.50 -1.16 -8.87
N LEU A 50 3.78 -2.39 -8.41
CA LEU A 50 4.13 -3.50 -9.29
C LEU A 50 2.99 -3.85 -10.25
N THR A 51 1.74 -3.80 -9.78
CA THR A 51 0.56 -4.10 -10.60
C THR A 51 0.45 -3.10 -11.74
N ILE A 52 0.58 -1.80 -11.45
CA ILE A 52 0.55 -0.78 -12.50
C ILE A 52 1.74 -0.94 -13.44
N TYR A 53 2.93 -1.25 -12.89
CA TYR A 53 4.12 -1.51 -13.70
C TYR A 53 3.92 -2.65 -14.71
N TYR A 54 3.41 -3.80 -14.27
CA TYR A 54 3.20 -4.97 -15.13
C TYR A 54 2.01 -4.82 -16.11
N LEU A 55 0.99 -4.05 -15.73
CA LEU A 55 -0.20 -3.88 -16.57
C LEU A 55 -0.08 -2.73 -17.57
N LEU A 56 0.56 -1.63 -17.20
CA LEU A 56 0.63 -0.42 -18.05
C LEU A 56 2.01 -0.20 -18.67
N GLN A 57 3.07 -0.80 -18.11
CA GLN A 57 4.46 -0.58 -18.50
C GLN A 57 4.79 0.90 -18.77
N PRO A 58 4.71 1.77 -17.75
CA PRO A 58 4.72 3.23 -17.94
C PRO A 58 6.10 3.84 -18.21
N TYR A 59 7.16 3.05 -18.07
CA TYR A 59 8.56 3.46 -18.20
C TYR A 59 9.13 3.12 -19.58
N THR A 60 9.88 4.05 -20.15
CA THR A 60 10.73 3.80 -21.33
C THR A 60 12.06 3.16 -20.94
N ALA A 61 12.88 2.78 -21.92
CA ALA A 61 14.25 2.30 -21.69
C ALA A 61 15.13 3.32 -20.92
N GLY A 62 14.85 4.62 -21.07
CA GLY A 62 15.51 5.70 -20.32
C GLY A 62 14.94 5.96 -18.92
N SER A 63 14.03 5.11 -18.41
CA SER A 63 13.32 5.29 -17.14
C SER A 63 12.43 6.55 -17.06
N GLU A 64 12.03 7.11 -18.20
CA GLU A 64 11.11 8.24 -18.23
C GLU A 64 9.64 7.77 -18.12
N ILE A 65 8.85 8.50 -17.36
CA ILE A 65 7.41 8.24 -17.19
C ILE A 65 6.63 8.93 -18.30
N LYS A 66 6.20 8.17 -19.32
CA LYS A 66 5.37 8.70 -20.42
C LYS A 66 3.86 8.50 -20.23
N SER A 67 3.44 7.48 -19.48
CA SER A 67 2.02 7.12 -19.37
C SER A 67 1.20 8.12 -18.52
N PRO A 68 0.23 8.85 -19.11
CA PRO A 68 -0.67 9.73 -18.36
C PRO A 68 -1.61 8.94 -17.43
N LEU A 69 -1.96 7.71 -17.82
CA LEU A 69 -2.80 6.83 -17.00
C LEU A 69 -2.08 6.42 -15.70
N TYR A 70 -0.77 6.16 -15.76
CA TYR A 70 0.04 5.91 -14.56
C TYR A 70 0.00 7.09 -13.59
N LYS A 71 0.16 8.33 -14.10
CA LYS A 71 0.12 9.55 -13.28
C LYS A 71 -1.26 9.74 -12.63
N PHE A 72 -2.32 9.52 -13.40
CA PHE A 72 -3.69 9.61 -12.90
C PHE A 72 -3.98 8.57 -11.81
N ILE A 73 -3.67 7.29 -12.03
CA ILE A 73 -3.90 6.23 -11.04
C ILE A 73 -3.11 6.51 -9.77
N THR A 74 -1.83 6.85 -9.89
CA THR A 74 -0.97 7.16 -8.74
C THR A 74 -1.51 8.37 -7.97
N GLY A 75 -1.91 9.44 -8.67
CA GLY A 75 -2.51 10.62 -8.07
C GLY A 75 -3.83 10.31 -7.36
N ALA A 76 -4.70 9.50 -7.96
CA ALA A 76 -5.95 9.07 -7.35
C ALA A 76 -5.71 8.25 -6.07
N THR A 77 -4.73 7.36 -6.07
CA THR A 77 -4.35 6.58 -4.87
C THR A 77 -3.91 7.49 -3.73
N TYR A 78 -3.00 8.45 -4.01
CA TYR A 78 -2.55 9.40 -2.98
C TYR A 78 -3.68 10.31 -2.49
N TYR A 79 -4.56 10.75 -3.39
CA TYR A 79 -5.73 11.55 -3.02
C TYR A 79 -6.68 10.76 -2.10
N GLY A 80 -6.93 9.48 -2.40
CA GLY A 80 -7.69 8.59 -1.52
C GLY A 80 -7.06 8.45 -0.14
N CYS A 81 -5.74 8.24 -0.08
CA CYS A 81 -5.02 8.21 1.20
C CYS A 81 -5.15 9.53 1.98
N TYR A 82 -5.06 10.67 1.30
CA TYR A 82 -5.25 11.98 1.93
C TYR A 82 -6.64 12.12 2.55
N LEU A 83 -7.71 11.70 1.84
CA LEU A 83 -9.07 11.73 2.39
C LEU A 83 -9.20 10.84 3.63
N LEU A 84 -8.58 9.65 3.63
CA LEU A 84 -8.57 8.74 4.78
C LEU A 84 -7.82 9.34 5.98
N MET A 85 -6.75 10.10 5.76
CA MET A 85 -6.03 10.80 6.84
C MET A 85 -6.89 11.86 7.55
N GLN A 86 -7.90 12.41 6.88
CA GLN A 86 -8.81 13.40 7.49
C GLN A 86 -9.88 12.75 8.39
N GLN A 87 -10.06 11.43 8.31
CA GLN A 87 -11.09 10.73 9.08
C GLN A 87 -10.61 10.44 10.50
N LYS A 88 -11.40 10.86 11.49
CA LYS A 88 -11.19 10.48 12.90
C LYS A 88 -12.01 9.22 13.19
N LEU A 89 -11.37 8.07 13.07
CA LEU A 89 -11.99 6.77 13.33
C LEU A 89 -11.34 6.09 14.56
N PRO A 90 -12.07 5.24 15.29
CA PRO A 90 -11.48 4.41 16.34
C PRO A 90 -10.35 3.56 15.76
N THR A 91 -9.21 3.51 16.47
CA THR A 91 -7.98 2.83 16.02
C THR A 91 -8.24 1.40 15.55
N PHE A 92 -9.02 0.65 16.31
CA PHE A 92 -9.38 -0.73 16.00
C PHE A 92 -10.16 -0.84 14.68
N ALA A 93 -11.21 -0.04 14.52
CA ALA A 93 -12.05 -0.07 13.33
C ALA A 93 -11.27 0.36 12.08
N PHE A 94 -10.48 1.44 12.18
CA PHE A 94 -9.66 1.92 11.09
C PHE A 94 -8.63 0.88 10.66
N GLY A 95 -7.85 0.35 11.61
CA GLY A 95 -6.77 -0.58 11.28
C GLY A 95 -7.30 -1.92 10.78
N LEU A 96 -8.39 -2.45 11.32
CA LEU A 96 -9.01 -3.67 10.81
C LEU A 96 -9.50 -3.50 9.36
N THR A 97 -10.17 -2.38 9.08
CA THR A 97 -10.65 -2.05 7.73
C THR A 97 -9.47 -1.87 6.77
N CYS A 98 -8.40 -1.20 7.20
CA CYS A 98 -7.20 -0.98 6.41
C CYS A 98 -6.50 -2.31 6.07
N ILE A 99 -6.31 -3.19 7.05
CA ILE A 99 -5.71 -4.51 6.86
C ILE A 99 -6.56 -5.34 5.90
N ALA A 100 -7.88 -5.41 6.12
CA ALA A 100 -8.79 -6.15 5.26
C ALA A 100 -8.73 -5.65 3.81
N PHE A 101 -8.78 -4.33 3.61
CA PHE A 101 -8.64 -3.72 2.29
C PHE A 101 -7.31 -4.09 1.62
N CYS A 102 -6.18 -3.98 2.34
CA CYS A 102 -4.87 -4.30 1.79
C CYS A 102 -4.78 -5.78 1.37
N VAL A 103 -5.30 -6.70 2.19
CA VAL A 103 -5.28 -8.14 1.88
C VAL A 103 -6.14 -8.43 0.65
N ILE A 104 -7.39 -7.96 0.63
CA ILE A 104 -8.31 -8.15 -0.49
C ILE A 104 -7.71 -7.57 -1.78
N TYR A 105 -7.20 -6.34 -1.71
CA TYR A 105 -6.58 -5.70 -2.86
C TYR A 105 -5.38 -6.49 -3.37
N CYS A 106 -4.48 -6.94 -2.49
CA CYS A 106 -3.31 -7.72 -2.89
C CYS A 106 -3.70 -9.04 -3.56
N ILE A 107 -4.73 -9.73 -3.08
CA ILE A 107 -5.26 -10.96 -3.71
C ILE A 107 -5.75 -10.65 -5.12
N VAL A 108 -6.62 -9.63 -5.27
CA VAL A 108 -7.16 -9.24 -6.57
C VAL A 108 -6.04 -8.80 -7.53
N ALA A 109 -5.09 -8.01 -7.05
CA ALA A 109 -3.95 -7.55 -7.82
C ALA A 109 -3.08 -8.71 -8.32
N CYS A 110 -2.77 -9.69 -7.46
CA CYS A 110 -2.04 -10.90 -7.86
C CYS A 110 -2.77 -11.68 -8.95
N ILE A 111 -4.10 -11.85 -8.83
CA ILE A 111 -4.92 -12.52 -9.85
C ILE A 111 -4.87 -11.75 -11.18
N LEU A 112 -5.01 -10.42 -11.13
CA LEU A 112 -4.97 -9.57 -12.32
C LEU A 112 -3.60 -9.63 -13.00
N VAL A 113 -2.51 -9.51 -12.24
CA VAL A 113 -1.14 -9.62 -12.77
C VAL A 113 -0.93 -10.99 -13.40
N TYR A 114 -1.29 -12.08 -12.72
CA TYR A 114 -1.12 -13.42 -13.27
C TYR A 114 -1.88 -13.63 -14.59
N LYS A 115 -3.10 -13.09 -14.69
CA LYS A 115 -3.96 -13.26 -15.87
C LYS A 115 -3.57 -12.34 -17.03
N PHE A 116 -3.18 -11.10 -16.76
CA PHE A 116 -3.04 -10.06 -17.78
C PHE A 116 -1.60 -9.66 -18.08
N ALA A 117 -0.65 -9.84 -17.16
CA ALA A 117 0.72 -9.36 -17.36
C ALA A 117 1.37 -9.94 -18.63
N ALA A 118 1.15 -11.23 -18.92
CA ALA A 118 1.69 -11.85 -20.15
C ALA A 118 1.13 -11.24 -21.45
N ARG A 119 -0.05 -10.60 -21.42
CA ARG A 119 -0.69 -9.97 -22.59
C ARG A 119 -0.40 -8.47 -22.71
N THR A 120 -0.13 -7.79 -21.60
CA THR A 120 0.14 -6.34 -21.56
C THR A 120 1.62 -5.97 -21.54
N PHE A 121 2.53 -6.93 -21.31
CA PHE A 121 3.97 -6.66 -21.32
C PHE A 121 4.46 -6.35 -22.74
N ARG A 122 4.61 -5.06 -23.03
CA ARG A 122 5.12 -4.53 -24.30
C ARG A 122 6.32 -3.63 -24.02
N ILE A 123 7.51 -4.13 -24.31
CA ILE A 123 8.74 -3.36 -24.20
C ILE A 123 8.69 -2.22 -25.22
N HIS A 124 8.47 -1.00 -24.72
CA HIS A 124 8.60 0.21 -25.51
C HIS A 124 10.10 0.47 -25.71
N ARG A 125 10.64 -0.06 -26.83
CA ARG A 125 11.93 0.36 -27.37
C ARG A 125 11.73 1.78 -27.90
N GLU A 126 12.62 2.70 -27.54
CA GLU A 126 12.74 3.97 -28.26
C GLU A 126 12.91 3.69 -29.76
#